data_AF-A0A955DSK4-F1
#
_entry.id   AF-A0A955DSK4-F1
#
_cell.length_a   1.000
_cell.length_b   1.000
_cell.length_c   1.000
_cell.angle_alpha   90.00
_cell.angle_beta   90.00
_cell.angle_gamma   90.00
#
_symmetry.space_group_name_H-M   'P 1'
#
loop_
_entity.id
_entity.type
_entity.pdbx_description
1 polymer ?
#
loop_
_entity_poly.entity_id
_entity_poly.type
_entity_poly.pdbx_seq_one_letter_code
_entity_poly.pdbx_strand_id
1 'polypeptide(L)'
;MDSLVATLVLILVALVGARLSFSTDLAPSGPRLLFRTGTHFIAVGYLLGPDVLGLLSAQASRQLSPILAVGLGWVGFHFGLQLDRATLLRFAARSYVVMLG
;
A
#
# COMPACT_ATOMS: atom_id res chain seq x y z
N MET A 1 21.99 -2.93 -10.69
CA MET A 1 21.29 -1.67 -10.99
C MET A 1 21.52 -0.71 -9.85
N ASP A 2 21.80 0.55 -10.14
CA ASP A 2 21.94 1.57 -9.09
C ASP A 2 20.62 1.72 -8.33
N SER A 3 20.68 1.73 -7.00
CA SER A 3 19.51 1.81 -6.12
C SER A 3 18.68 3.07 -6.38
N LEU A 4 19.32 4.13 -6.87
CA LEU A 4 18.68 5.34 -7.37
C LEU A 4 17.71 5.07 -8.51
N VAL A 5 18.12 4.27 -9.50
CA VAL A 5 17.28 3.95 -10.67
C VAL A 5 16.08 3.10 -10.25
N ALA A 6 16.29 2.10 -9.38
CA ALA A 6 15.20 1.29 -8.83
C ALA A 6 14.19 2.16 -8.05
N THR A 7 14.68 3.12 -7.27
CA THR A 7 13.85 4.06 -6.52
C THR A 7 13.06 4.99 -7.46
N LEU A 8 13.68 5.52 -8.50
CA LEU A 8 13.02 6.35 -9.51
C LEU A 8 11.94 5.59 -10.27
N VAL A 9 12.22 4.33 -10.66
CA VAL A 9 11.23 3.45 -11.29
C VAL A 9 10.05 3.22 -10.36
N LEU A 10 10.30 2.91 -9.08
CA LEU A 10 9.24 2.75 -8.09
C LEU A 10 8.39 4.02 -7.93
N ILE A 11 9.03 5.19 -7.85
CA ILE A 11 8.31 6.48 -7.73
C ILE A 11 7.46 6.74 -8.98
N LEU A 12 7.99 6.51 -10.17
CA LEU A 12 7.25 6.65 -11.43
C LEU A 12 6.06 5.71 -11.49
N VAL A 13 6.27 4.43 -11.18
CA VAL A 13 5.21 3.41 -11.12
C VAL A 13 4.14 3.80 -10.09
N ALA A 14 4.54 4.28 -8.92
CA ALA A 14 3.63 4.75 -7.88
C ALA A 14 2.81 5.96 -8.33
N LEU A 15 3.43 6.97 -8.94
CA LEU A 15 2.77 8.17 -9.46
C LEU A 15 1.78 7.85 -10.58
N VAL A 16 2.20 7.03 -11.55
CA VAL A 16 1.35 6.61 -12.67
C VAL A 16 0.18 5.78 -12.14
N GLY A 17 0.44 4.78 -11.28
CA GLY A 17 -0.59 3.95 -10.68
C GLY A 17 -1.58 4.75 -9.83
N ALA A 18 -1.10 5.75 -9.08
CA ALA A 18 -1.96 6.61 -8.26
C ALA A 18 -2.88 7.45 -9.15
N ARG A 19 -2.33 8.11 -10.18
CA ARG A 19 -3.12 8.92 -11.12
C ARG A 19 -4.20 8.09 -11.82
N LEU A 20 -3.86 6.87 -12.25
CA LEU A 20 -4.80 5.94 -12.86
C LEU A 20 -5.88 5.49 -11.87
N SER A 21 -5.50 5.16 -10.63
CA SER A 21 -6.43 4.72 -9.58
C SER A 21 -7.45 5.78 -9.21
N PHE A 22 -7.06 7.05 -9.16
CA PHE A 22 -7.97 8.16 -8.87
C PHE A 22 -8.83 8.60 -10.08
N SER A 23 -8.50 8.17 -11.31
CA SER A 23 -9.33 8.44 -12.51
C SER A 23 -10.32 7.31 -12.85
N THR A 24 -10.52 6.33 -11.96
CA THR A 24 -11.37 5.15 -12.22
C THR A 24 -12.89 5.40 -12.08
N ASP A 25 -13.35 6.66 -12.15
CA ASP A 25 -14.78 6.99 -12.07
C ASP A 25 -15.63 6.34 -13.19
N LEU A 26 -15.00 5.95 -14.29
CA LEU A 26 -15.62 5.27 -15.44
C LEU A 26 -15.37 3.74 -15.50
N ALA A 27 -14.68 3.16 -14.51
CA ALA A 27 -14.34 1.74 -14.55
C ALA A 27 -15.51 0.83 -14.04
N PRO A 28 -15.73 -0.35 -14.66
CA PRO A 28 -16.72 -1.31 -14.19
C PRO A 28 -16.47 -1.74 -12.73
N SER A 29 -17.55 -2.06 -12.01
CA SER A 29 -17.55 -2.28 -10.55
C SER A 29 -16.52 -3.29 -10.03
N GLY A 30 -16.22 -4.34 -10.80
CA GLY A 30 -15.23 -5.36 -10.45
C GLY A 30 -13.80 -4.83 -10.35
N PRO A 31 -13.14 -4.45 -11.47
CA PRO A 31 -11.77 -3.94 -11.47
C PRO A 31 -11.63 -2.64 -10.67
N ARG A 32 -12.68 -1.82 -10.59
CA ARG A 32 -12.70 -0.59 -9.79
C ARG A 32 -12.34 -0.84 -8.33
N LEU A 33 -12.71 -2.00 -7.75
CA LEU A 33 -12.36 -2.33 -6.37
C LEU A 33 -10.84 -2.49 -6.19
N LEU A 34 -10.17 -3.24 -7.09
CA LEU A 34 -8.73 -3.52 -7.03
C LEU A 34 -7.87 -2.26 -7.25
N PHE A 35 -8.36 -1.33 -8.07
CA PHE A 35 -7.70 -0.03 -8.25
C PHE A 35 -7.89 0.87 -7.03
N ARG A 36 -9.10 0.89 -6.45
CA ARG A 36 -9.43 1.75 -5.30
C ARG A 36 -8.76 1.33 -3.99
N THR A 37 -8.52 0.03 -3.80
CA THR A 37 -7.84 -0.51 -2.61
C THR A 37 -6.31 -0.51 -2.74
N GLY A 38 -5.77 -0.20 -3.92
CA GLY A 38 -4.32 -0.26 -4.16
C GLY A 38 -3.76 -1.67 -4.37
N THR A 39 -4.60 -2.71 -4.48
CA THR A 39 -4.14 -4.11 -4.61
C THR A 39 -3.27 -4.34 -5.84
N HIS A 40 -3.51 -3.59 -6.91
CA HIS A 40 -2.68 -3.62 -8.11
C HIS A 40 -1.21 -3.27 -7.84
N PHE A 41 -0.89 -2.45 -6.83
CA PHE A 41 0.50 -2.16 -6.46
C PHE A 41 1.23 -3.39 -5.90
N ILE A 42 0.52 -4.34 -5.28
CA ILE A 42 1.11 -5.60 -4.83
C ILE A 42 1.48 -6.47 -6.03
N ALA A 43 0.58 -6.59 -7.01
CA ALA A 43 0.86 -7.32 -8.25
C ALA A 43 2.05 -6.71 -9.01
N VAL A 44 2.09 -5.38 -9.13
CA VAL A 44 3.21 -4.68 -9.76
C VAL A 44 4.50 -4.87 -8.95
N GLY A 45 4.45 -4.79 -7.62
CA GLY A 45 5.60 -5.07 -6.75
C GLY A 45 6.16 -6.49 -6.93
N TYR A 46 5.28 -7.49 -7.09
CA TYR A 46 5.68 -8.87 -7.39
C TYR A 46 6.37 -8.97 -8.75
N LEU A 47 5.81 -8.35 -9.79
CA LEU A 47 6.43 -8.33 -11.13
C LEU A 47 7.78 -7.60 -11.13
N LEU A 48 7.93 -6.54 -10.34
CA LEU A 48 9.20 -5.83 -10.17
C LEU A 48 10.19 -6.61 -9.27
N GLY A 49 9.71 -7.61 -8.54
CA GLY A 49 10.45 -8.42 -7.59
C GLY A 49 11.57 -9.26 -8.20
N PRO A 50 12.37 -9.93 -7.34
CA PRO A 50 13.53 -10.70 -7.77
C PRO A 50 13.18 -11.88 -8.68
N ASP A 51 11.97 -12.45 -8.54
CA ASP A 51 11.54 -13.66 -9.24
C ASP A 51 11.08 -13.41 -10.68
N VAL A 52 10.79 -12.15 -11.06
CA VAL A 52 10.24 -11.81 -12.38
C VAL A 52 11.15 -10.85 -13.15
N LEU A 53 11.22 -9.57 -12.76
CA LEU A 53 12.04 -8.58 -13.46
C LEU A 53 13.40 -8.30 -12.80
N GLY A 54 13.59 -8.68 -11.53
CA GLY A 54 14.86 -8.49 -10.82
C GLY A 54 15.17 -7.02 -10.44
N LEU A 55 14.23 -6.11 -10.68
CA LEU A 55 14.40 -4.66 -10.46
C LEU A 55 14.46 -4.32 -8.96
N LEU A 56 13.67 -5.02 -8.15
CA LEU A 56 13.66 -4.95 -6.69
C LEU A 56 14.44 -6.12 -6.10
N SER A 57 15.77 -6.04 -6.18
CA SER A 57 16.64 -7.01 -5.53
C SER A 57 16.49 -6.99 -4.00
N ALA A 58 16.84 -8.09 -3.33
CA ALA A 58 16.82 -8.14 -1.87
C ALA A 58 17.65 -7.02 -1.20
N GLN A 59 18.73 -6.58 -1.86
CA GLN A 59 19.54 -5.46 -1.40
C GLN A 59 18.83 -4.11 -1.59
N ALA A 60 18.21 -3.87 -2.75
CA ALA A 60 17.43 -2.66 -2.99
C ALA A 60 16.25 -2.56 -2.02
N SER A 61 15.53 -3.66 -1.79
CA SER A 61 14.42 -3.72 -0.83
C SER A 61 14.87 -3.39 0.59
N ARG A 62 16.05 -3.86 1.02
CA ARG A 62 16.63 -3.47 2.33
C ARG A 62 16.95 -1.98 2.40
N GLN A 63 17.50 -1.40 1.35
CA GLN A 63 17.83 0.03 1.30
C GLN A 63 16.59 0.93 1.25
N LEU A 64 15.48 0.43 0.69
CA LEU A 64 14.19 1.13 0.63
C LEU A 64 13.36 0.99 1.92
N SER A 65 13.73 0.07 2.82
CA SER A 65 13.05 -0.16 4.09
C SER A 65 12.80 1.11 4.92
N PRO A 66 13.75 2.06 5.07
CA PRO A 66 13.50 3.29 5.81
C PRO A 66 12.36 4.13 5.21
N ILE A 67 12.26 4.20 3.88
CA ILE A 67 11.18 4.93 3.19
C ILE A 67 9.84 4.25 3.46
N LEU A 68 9.80 2.90 3.39
CA LEU A 68 8.61 2.13 3.73
C LEU A 68 8.19 2.34 5.19
N ALA A 69 9.15 2.33 6.13
CA ALA A 69 8.89 2.54 7.54
C ALA A 69 8.29 3.94 7.81
N VAL A 70 8.84 4.98 7.17
CA VAL A 70 8.30 6.35 7.28
C VAL A 70 6.91 6.44 6.66
N GLY A 71 6.70 5.87 5.46
CA GLY A 71 5.41 5.88 4.79
C GLY A 71 4.33 5.15 5.58
N LEU A 72 4.61 3.95 6.06
CA LEU A 72 3.68 3.17 6.89
C LEU A 72 3.44 3.83 8.25
N GLY A 73 4.49 4.39 8.87
CA GLY A 73 4.37 5.15 10.10
C GLY A 73 3.46 6.37 9.94
N TRP A 74 3.59 7.09 8.82
CA TRP A 74 2.75 8.24 8.50
C TRP A 74 1.28 7.84 8.29
N VAL A 75 1.03 6.77 7.55
CA VAL A 75 -0.31 6.21 7.35
C VAL A 75 -0.93 5.79 8.69
N GLY A 76 -0.19 5.01 9.49
CA GLY A 76 -0.63 4.57 10.81
C GLY A 76 -0.87 5.74 11.77
N PHE A 77 -0.04 6.78 11.71
CA PHE A 77 -0.23 8.01 12.48
C PHE A 77 -1.52 8.73 12.09
N HIS A 78 -1.82 8.88 10.80
CA HIS A 78 -3.08 9.47 10.34
C HIS A 78 -4.31 8.69 10.84
N PHE A 79 -4.29 7.37 10.75
CA PHE A 79 -5.35 6.53 11.30
C PHE A 79 -5.44 6.67 12.82
N GLY A 80 -4.30 6.71 13.52
CA GLY A 80 -4.23 6.89 14.97
C GLY A 80 -4.78 8.23 15.45
N LEU A 81 -4.58 9.32 14.69
CA LEU A 81 -5.13 10.64 15.00
C LEU A 81 -6.66 10.69 14.83
N GLN A 82 -7.20 9.94 13.86
CA GLN A 82 -8.65 9.85 13.62
C GLN A 82 -9.33 8.84 14.57
N LEU A 83 -8.54 8.10 15.34
CA LEU A 83 -9.02 7.04 16.22
C LEU A 83 -9.61 7.62 17.51
N ASP A 84 -10.93 7.64 17.60
CA ASP A 84 -11.61 8.00 18.83
C ASP A 84 -11.65 6.81 19.81
N ARG A 85 -10.94 6.96 20.94
CA ARG A 85 -10.89 5.97 22.02
C ARG A 85 -12.28 5.68 22.60
N ALA A 86 -13.17 6.67 22.68
CA ALA A 86 -14.51 6.47 23.22
C ALA A 86 -15.35 5.59 22.28
N THR A 87 -15.26 5.82 20.97
CA THR A 87 -15.87 4.96 19.96
C THR A 87 -15.33 3.53 20.00
N LEU A 88 -14.01 3.36 20.14
CA LEU A 88 -13.40 2.03 20.26
C LEU A 88 -13.91 1.24 21.46
N LEU A 89 -14.00 1.86 22.64
CA LEU A 89 -14.47 1.19 23.86
C LEU A 89 -15.94 0.78 23.76
N ARG A 90 -16.77 1.56 23.04
CA ARG A 90 -18.18 1.24 22.80
C ARG A 90 -18.36 0.09 21.80
N PHE A 91 -17.50 0.01 20.80
CA PHE A 91 -17.52 -1.10 19.83
C PHE A 91 -16.92 -2.38 20.39
N ALA A 92 -15.82 -2.32 21.16
CA ALA A 92 -15.17 -3.48 21.75
C ALA A 92 -16.15 -4.36 22.55
N ALA A 93 -17.09 -3.75 23.28
CA ALA A 93 -18.13 -4.49 24.00
C ALA A 93 -19.09 -5.28 23.08
N ARG A 94 -19.25 -4.88 21.82
CA ARG A 94 -20.16 -5.50 20.83
C ARG A 94 -19.43 -6.36 19.79
N SER A 95 -18.16 -6.11 19.50
CA SER A 95 -17.39 -6.77 18.41
C SER A 95 -16.47 -7.90 18.84
N TYR A 96 -16.40 -8.25 20.14
CA TYR A 96 -15.66 -9.44 20.60
C TYR A 96 -16.11 -10.75 19.92
N VAL A 97 -17.35 -10.80 19.39
CA VAL A 97 -17.91 -11.96 18.69
C VAL A 97 -17.37 -12.14 17.26
N VAL A 98 -16.94 -11.06 16.60
CA VAL A 98 -16.51 -11.10 15.19
C VAL A 98 -15.02 -11.47 15.03
N MET A 99 -14.22 -11.24 16.07
CA MET A 99 -12.76 -11.48 16.03
C MET A 99 -12.36 -12.93 16.36
N LEU A 100 -13.31 -13.76 16.79
CA LEU A 100 -13.13 -15.18 17.15
C LEU A 100 -13.72 -16.16 16.09
N GLY A 101 -14.28 -15.64 15.00
CA GLY A 101 -14.90 -16.41 13.92
C GLY A 101 -13.98 -16.60 12.71
#